data_AF-A0A075JYW9-F1
#
_entry.id   AF-A0A075JYW9-F1
#
_cell.length_a   1.000
_cell.length_b   1.000
_cell.length_c   1.000
_cell.angle_alpha   90.00
_cell.angle_beta   90.00
_cell.angle_gamma   90.00
#
_symmetry.space_group_name_H-M   'P 1'
#
loop_
_entity.id
_entity.type
_entity.pdbx_description
1 polymer ?
#
loop_
_entity_poly.entity_id
_entity_poly.type
_entity_poly.pdbx_seq_one_letter_code
_entity_poly.pdbx_strand_id
1 'polypeptide(L)'
;MKKIFILFAMLLALVLTACGQTQNNTDSSNGEDTNAEETAEKKDDGEKDEAAVKKALLGNYLDVAKTVRPYQTKINMYVESVNNPEAEATIETTKEDAITAAEEAATAIEGIKVEDLDEDKTATFNDALTELKGAYEAYAKALDEEEIDAAAAEEKINATNEKLTPLFEDAGLHAPNLAKEIN
;
A
#
# COMPACT_ATOMS: atom_id res chain seq x y z
N MET A 1 -38.05 -11.03 -18.72
CA MET A 1 -38.12 -10.81 -20.18
C MET A 1 -36.78 -10.25 -20.66
N LYS A 2 -36.20 -10.89 -21.68
CA LYS A 2 -35.25 -10.40 -22.71
C LYS A 2 -34.53 -9.06 -22.43
N LYS A 3 -33.22 -9.07 -22.15
CA LYS A 3 -32.11 -8.92 -23.14
C LYS A 3 -32.23 -7.71 -24.06
N ILE A 4 -31.40 -6.69 -23.84
CA ILE A 4 -30.92 -5.68 -24.80
C ILE A 4 -29.53 -5.29 -24.24
N PHE A 5 -28.35 -5.72 -24.69
CA PHE A 5 -27.71 -5.70 -26.01
C PHE A 5 -27.78 -4.33 -26.71
N ILE A 6 -26.84 -3.43 -26.41
CA ILE A 6 -26.35 -2.46 -27.40
C ILE A 6 -24.82 -2.41 -27.33
N LEU A 7 -24.22 -3.08 -28.32
CA LEU A 7 -22.91 -2.80 -28.88
C LEU A 7 -22.87 -1.33 -29.34
N PHE A 8 -21.83 -0.60 -28.97
CA PHE A 8 -21.39 0.56 -29.76
C PHE A 8 -19.96 0.30 -30.24
N ALA A 9 -19.89 -0.02 -31.53
CA ALA A 9 -18.68 -0.21 -32.28
C ALA A 9 -18.26 1.10 -32.97
N MET A 10 -16.96 1.16 -33.26
CA MET A 10 -16.31 1.84 -34.40
C MET A 10 -15.82 3.29 -34.29
N LEU A 11 -14.48 3.36 -34.44
CA LEU A 11 -13.68 4.20 -35.37
C LEU A 11 -13.62 5.71 -35.07
N LEU A 12 -12.47 6.39 -35.12
CA LEU A 12 -11.46 6.40 -36.19
C LEU A 12 -10.08 6.84 -35.65
N ALA A 13 -9.02 6.29 -36.24
CA ALA A 13 -7.66 6.79 -36.13
C ALA A 13 -7.44 8.08 -36.93
N LEU A 14 -6.63 9.00 -36.38
CA LEU A 14 -5.81 9.92 -37.17
C LEU A 14 -4.43 10.08 -36.52
N VAL A 15 -3.43 9.52 -37.20
CA VAL A 15 -2.01 9.77 -37.02
C VAL A 15 -1.69 11.10 -37.71
N LEU A 16 -1.01 12.02 -37.02
CA LEU A 16 -0.27 13.10 -37.66
C LEU A 16 1.18 13.09 -37.17
N THR A 17 2.03 12.62 -38.07
CA THR A 17 3.47 12.81 -38.11
C THR A 17 3.79 14.30 -38.34
N ALA A 18 4.55 14.92 -37.44
CA ALA A 18 5.32 16.13 -37.76
C ALA A 18 6.81 15.77 -37.65
N CYS A 19 7.34 15.31 -38.78
CA CYS A 19 8.76 15.10 -38.98
C CYS A 19 9.39 16.48 -39.22
N GLY A 20 10.08 17.03 -38.22
CA GLY A 20 11.01 18.14 -38.38
C GLY A 20 12.40 17.57 -38.69
N GLN A 21 12.63 17.28 -39.97
CA GLN A 21 13.92 16.83 -40.47
C GLN A 21 14.89 18.02 -40.57
N THR A 22 16.02 17.98 -39.85
CA THR A 22 17.29 18.49 -40.35
C THR A 22 18.41 17.65 -39.75
N GLN A 23 19.23 17.14 -40.65
CA GLN A 23 20.21 16.09 -40.47
C GLN A 23 21.60 16.71 -40.55
N ASN A 24 22.51 16.15 -39.76
CA ASN A 24 23.93 15.89 -40.06
C ASN A 24 25.00 16.67 -39.24
N ASN A 25 25.67 15.89 -38.38
CA ASN A 25 27.12 15.82 -38.09
C ASN A 25 27.98 17.10 -38.23
N THR A 26 28.71 17.47 -37.16
CA THR A 26 30.12 17.08 -36.92
C THR A 26 30.69 17.81 -35.69
N ASP A 27 31.46 17.04 -34.94
CA ASP A 27 32.46 17.28 -33.88
C ASP A 27 33.09 18.70 -33.69
N SER A 28 33.38 18.96 -32.40
CA SER A 28 34.47 19.77 -31.82
C SER A 28 34.34 21.28 -31.57
N SER A 29 34.44 21.60 -30.27
CA SER A 29 35.27 22.64 -29.63
C SER A 29 34.58 23.88 -29.02
N ASN A 30 34.82 24.02 -27.71
CA ASN A 30 35.02 25.26 -26.93
C ASN A 30 33.88 26.25 -26.67
N GLY A 31 33.61 26.45 -25.38
CA GLY A 31 33.81 27.77 -24.77
C GLY A 31 32.58 28.66 -24.52
N GLU A 32 32.22 28.75 -23.24
CA GLU A 32 31.75 29.94 -22.50
C GLU A 32 30.45 30.69 -22.90
N ASP A 33 29.51 30.63 -21.95
CA ASP A 33 28.77 31.76 -21.36
C ASP A 33 27.97 32.71 -22.24
N THR A 34 26.62 32.64 -22.16
CA THR A 34 25.82 33.49 -21.26
C THR A 34 24.32 33.49 -21.64
N ASN A 35 23.48 33.58 -20.60
CA ASN A 35 22.07 33.99 -20.63
C ASN A 35 21.06 33.06 -21.32
N ALA A 36 20.56 32.09 -20.56
CA ALA A 36 19.16 31.68 -20.67
C ALA A 36 18.43 32.26 -19.45
N GLU A 37 17.60 33.27 -19.71
CA GLU A 37 16.65 33.82 -18.75
C GLU A 37 15.78 32.68 -18.20
N GLU A 38 16.02 32.40 -16.93
CA GLU A 38 15.20 31.60 -16.05
C GLU A 38 13.80 32.24 -15.99
N THR A 39 12.89 31.76 -16.82
CA THR A 39 11.45 31.94 -16.57
C THR A 39 11.12 31.03 -15.40
N ALA A 40 11.43 31.49 -14.20
CA ALA A 40 10.95 30.94 -12.95
C ALA A 40 9.43 31.13 -12.92
N GLU A 41 8.70 30.17 -13.48
CA GLU A 41 7.32 29.95 -13.12
C GLU A 41 7.30 29.66 -11.61
N LYS A 42 6.85 30.65 -10.83
CA LYS A 42 6.37 30.46 -9.46
C LYS A 42 5.25 29.42 -9.49
N LYS A 43 5.61 28.14 -9.41
CA LYS A 43 4.73 27.10 -8.89
C LYS A 43 4.69 27.27 -7.39
N ASP A 44 3.58 27.87 -6.99
CA ASP A 44 2.87 27.72 -5.73
C ASP A 44 3.51 26.70 -4.74
N ASP A 45 3.99 27.19 -3.60
CA ASP A 45 4.52 26.36 -2.51
C ASP A 45 3.48 25.35 -1.98
N GLY A 46 2.18 25.56 -2.26
CA GLY A 46 1.10 24.66 -1.84
C GLY A 46 1.02 23.33 -2.61
N GLU A 47 1.36 23.30 -3.90
CA GLU A 47 1.25 22.07 -4.72
C GLU A 47 2.39 21.07 -4.40
N LYS A 48 3.53 21.60 -3.95
CA LYS A 48 4.70 20.82 -3.51
C LYS A 48 4.45 20.14 -2.17
N ASP A 49 3.63 20.74 -1.31
CA ASP A 49 3.26 20.23 0.01
C ASP A 49 2.26 19.06 -0.11
N GLU A 50 1.23 19.20 -0.97
CA GLU A 50 0.25 18.12 -1.21
C GLU A 50 0.90 16.86 -1.82
N ALA A 51 1.82 17.04 -2.77
CA ALA A 51 2.56 15.91 -3.36
C ALA A 51 3.47 15.22 -2.34
N ALA A 52 4.04 15.97 -1.39
CA ALA A 52 4.85 15.43 -0.31
C ALA A 52 4.00 14.60 0.66
N VAL A 53 2.83 15.11 1.09
CA VAL A 53 1.90 14.38 1.96
C VAL A 53 1.42 13.08 1.30
N LYS A 54 1.02 13.11 0.03
CA LYS A 54 0.63 11.89 -0.72
C LYS A 54 1.73 10.84 -0.72
N LYS A 55 2.97 11.27 -0.97
CA LYS A 55 4.14 10.39 -0.99
C LYS A 55 4.41 9.80 0.41
N ALA A 56 4.33 10.62 1.45
CA ALA A 56 4.53 10.19 2.83
C ALA A 56 3.46 9.16 3.25
N LEU A 57 2.17 9.43 2.99
CA LEU A 57 1.09 8.48 3.30
C LEU A 57 1.28 7.13 2.61
N LEU A 58 1.57 7.14 1.30
CA LEU A 58 1.85 5.92 0.54
C LEU A 58 3.11 5.21 1.04
N GLY A 59 4.17 5.96 1.37
CA GLY A 59 5.43 5.42 1.89
C GLY A 59 5.22 4.66 3.19
N ASN A 60 4.64 5.33 4.19
CA ASN A 60 4.34 4.73 5.48
C ASN A 60 3.41 3.51 5.34
N TYR A 61 2.35 3.61 4.53
CA TYR A 61 1.43 2.49 4.31
C TYR A 61 2.09 1.28 3.66
N LEU A 62 2.94 1.50 2.64
CA LEU A 62 3.68 0.42 2.00
C LEU A 62 4.68 -0.22 2.95
N ASP A 63 5.31 0.56 3.82
CA ASP A 63 6.25 0.02 4.81
C ASP A 63 5.54 -0.81 5.88
N VAL A 64 4.34 -0.42 6.30
CA VAL A 64 3.46 -1.27 7.12
C VAL A 64 3.17 -2.58 6.41
N ALA A 65 2.65 -2.53 5.18
CA ALA A 65 2.27 -3.73 4.43
C ALA A 65 3.46 -4.67 4.22
N LYS A 66 4.64 -4.13 3.85
CA LYS A 66 5.88 -4.91 3.71
C LYS A 66 6.32 -5.54 5.03
N THR A 67 6.19 -4.81 6.14
CA THR A 67 6.58 -5.29 7.46
C THR A 67 5.72 -6.48 7.88
N VAL A 68 4.40 -6.40 7.70
CA VAL A 68 3.49 -7.40 8.27
C VAL A 68 3.15 -8.58 7.35
N ARG A 69 3.23 -8.39 6.02
CA ARG A 69 2.87 -9.43 5.02
C ARG A 69 3.58 -10.78 5.23
N PRO A 70 4.89 -10.86 5.53
CA PRO A 70 5.55 -12.16 5.74
C PRO A 70 4.96 -12.93 6.93
N TYR A 71 4.54 -12.24 7.98
CA TYR A 71 3.91 -12.85 9.14
C TYR A 71 2.48 -13.28 8.83
N GLN A 72 1.70 -12.41 8.17
CA GLN A 72 0.35 -12.73 7.71
C GLN A 72 0.35 -13.98 6.81
N THR A 73 1.35 -14.11 5.94
CA THR A 73 1.49 -15.28 5.06
C THR A 73 1.59 -16.57 5.88
N LYS A 74 2.41 -16.60 6.93
CA LYS A 74 2.53 -17.78 7.82
C LYS A 74 1.22 -18.09 8.53
N ILE A 75 0.55 -17.06 9.06
CA ILE A 75 -0.76 -17.21 9.72
C ILE A 75 -1.77 -17.83 8.75
N ASN A 76 -1.89 -17.26 7.54
CA ASN A 76 -2.82 -17.72 6.51
C ASN A 76 -2.51 -19.16 6.08
N MET A 77 -1.24 -19.51 5.87
CA MET A 77 -0.84 -20.88 5.50
C MET A 77 -1.30 -21.91 6.54
N TYR A 78 -1.14 -21.60 7.83
CA TYR A 78 -1.60 -22.49 8.90
C TYR A 78 -3.14 -22.57 8.95
N VAL A 79 -3.82 -21.42 8.95
CA VAL A 79 -5.30 -21.37 8.98
C VAL A 79 -5.92 -22.10 7.79
N GLU A 80 -5.37 -21.94 6.59
CA GLU A 80 -5.80 -22.66 5.39
C GLU A 80 -5.58 -24.17 5.52
N SER A 81 -4.44 -24.60 6.08
CA SER A 81 -4.14 -26.03 6.29
C SER A 81 -5.11 -26.71 7.26
N VAL A 82 -5.59 -25.99 8.28
CA VAL A 82 -6.59 -26.49 9.23
C VAL A 82 -7.97 -26.54 8.60
N ASN A 83 -8.34 -25.54 7.80
CA ASN A 83 -9.65 -25.44 7.15
C ASN A 83 -9.77 -26.33 5.90
N ASN A 84 -8.65 -26.73 5.29
CA ASN A 84 -8.63 -27.53 4.07
C ASN A 84 -7.56 -28.63 4.12
N PRO A 85 -7.72 -29.64 5.00
CA PRO A 85 -6.71 -30.68 5.23
C PRO A 85 -6.45 -31.60 4.02
N GLU A 86 -7.33 -31.59 3.02
CA GLU A 86 -7.21 -32.34 1.77
C GLU A 86 -6.46 -31.57 0.67
N ALA A 87 -6.16 -30.28 0.89
CA ALA A 87 -5.29 -29.55 -0.01
C ALA A 87 -3.90 -30.21 0.03
N GLU A 88 -3.33 -30.55 -1.12
CA GLU A 88 -1.97 -31.11 -1.27
C GLU A 88 -0.85 -30.10 -0.90
N ALA A 89 -1.08 -29.26 0.10
CA ALA A 89 -0.07 -28.42 0.71
C ALA A 89 0.74 -29.28 1.68
N THR A 90 2.03 -29.44 1.40
CA THR A 90 3.00 -29.71 2.47
C THR A 90 2.81 -28.62 3.52
N ILE A 91 2.28 -28.98 4.69
CA ILE A 91 2.14 -28.06 5.82
C ILE A 91 3.56 -27.70 6.27
N GLU A 92 4.12 -26.63 5.70
CA GLU A 92 5.43 -26.11 6.09
C GLU A 92 5.35 -25.26 7.37
N THR A 93 4.15 -24.80 7.76
CA THR A 93 3.93 -23.91 8.91
C THR A 93 3.13 -24.64 9.99
N THR A 94 3.69 -24.73 11.19
CA THR A 94 3.01 -25.32 12.36
C THR A 94 2.13 -24.30 13.09
N LYS A 95 1.29 -24.77 14.03
CA LYS A 95 0.54 -23.89 14.97
C LYS A 95 1.48 -22.91 15.66
N GLU A 96 2.61 -23.43 16.16
CA GLU A 96 3.62 -22.66 16.89
C GLU A 96 4.27 -21.59 16.00
N ASP A 97 4.57 -21.93 14.74
CA ASP A 97 5.14 -20.98 13.78
C ASP A 97 4.15 -19.84 13.48
N ALA A 98 2.86 -20.14 13.39
CA ALA A 98 1.80 -19.15 13.16
C ALA A 98 1.59 -18.23 14.38
N ILE A 99 1.59 -18.80 15.59
CA ILE A 99 1.51 -18.02 16.85
C ILE A 99 2.73 -17.11 16.96
N THR A 100 3.94 -17.66 16.78
CA THR A 100 5.20 -16.89 16.79
C THR A 100 5.16 -15.77 15.75
N ALA A 101 4.67 -16.05 14.54
CA ALA A 101 4.54 -15.03 13.50
C ALA A 101 3.59 -13.89 13.91
N ALA A 102 2.48 -14.21 14.57
CA ALA A 102 1.55 -13.19 15.08
C ALA A 102 2.21 -12.32 16.18
N GLU A 103 2.91 -12.93 17.13
CA GLU A 103 3.63 -12.21 18.18
C GLU A 103 4.77 -11.33 17.63
N GLU A 104 5.54 -11.86 16.67
CA GLU A 104 6.59 -11.12 15.98
C GLU A 104 6.03 -9.97 15.14
N ALA A 105 4.87 -10.14 14.50
CA ALA A 105 4.20 -9.06 13.77
C ALA A 105 3.79 -7.92 14.71
N ALA A 106 3.18 -8.24 15.85
CA ALA A 106 2.82 -7.25 16.87
C ALA A 106 4.05 -6.47 17.35
N THR A 107 5.17 -7.16 17.56
CA THR A 107 6.45 -6.55 17.93
C THR A 107 7.03 -5.69 16.80
N ALA A 108 6.98 -6.17 15.55
CA ALA A 108 7.50 -5.45 14.39
C ALA A 108 6.74 -4.13 14.17
N ILE A 109 5.43 -4.12 14.41
CA ILE A 109 4.59 -2.91 14.31
C ILE A 109 5.02 -1.83 15.32
N GLU A 110 5.41 -2.21 16.54
CA GLU A 110 5.95 -1.25 17.52
C GLU A 110 7.24 -0.57 17.04
N GLY A 111 7.98 -1.23 16.16
CA GLY A 111 9.20 -0.70 15.55
C GLY A 111 8.96 0.25 14.38
N ILE A 112 7.74 0.34 13.86
CA ILE A 112 7.41 1.21 12.73
C ILE A 112 7.42 2.67 13.20
N LYS A 113 8.16 3.50 12.46
CA LYS A 113 8.18 4.94 12.65
C LYS A 113 7.42 5.59 11.51
N VAL A 114 6.47 6.45 11.87
CA VAL A 114 5.74 7.27 10.92
C VAL A 114 6.60 8.49 10.57
N GLU A 115 6.91 8.64 9.28
CA GLU A 115 7.82 9.69 8.78
C GLU A 115 7.06 10.66 7.84
N ASP A 116 7.58 11.89 7.74
CA ASP A 116 7.16 12.88 6.74
C ASP A 116 5.66 13.27 6.76
N LEU A 117 5.01 13.16 7.91
CA LEU A 117 3.65 13.64 8.17
C LEU A 117 3.65 14.73 9.26
N ASP A 118 2.64 15.60 9.24
CA ASP A 118 2.41 16.51 10.37
C ASP A 118 1.95 15.76 11.63
N GLU A 119 1.87 16.47 12.76
CA GLU A 119 1.59 15.87 14.07
C GLU A 119 0.22 15.16 14.11
N ASP A 120 -0.82 15.78 13.54
CA ASP A 120 -2.19 15.25 13.55
C ASP A 120 -2.31 13.98 12.69
N LYS A 121 -1.72 13.99 11.49
CA LYS A 121 -1.68 12.81 10.61
C LYS A 121 -0.82 11.71 11.21
N THR A 122 0.30 12.06 11.84
CA THR A 122 1.17 11.11 12.53
C THR A 122 0.44 10.43 13.69
N ALA A 123 -0.28 11.19 14.51
CA ALA A 123 -1.08 10.64 15.60
C ALA A 123 -2.15 9.66 15.09
N THR A 124 -2.90 10.06 14.06
CA THR A 124 -3.92 9.20 13.43
C THR A 124 -3.33 7.92 12.85
N PHE A 125 -2.16 8.01 12.21
CA PHE A 125 -1.47 6.85 11.66
C PHE A 125 -0.99 5.91 12.78
N ASN A 126 -0.44 6.43 13.87
CA ASN A 126 -0.03 5.64 15.03
C ASN A 126 -1.21 4.97 15.75
N ASP A 127 -2.37 5.64 15.81
CA ASP A 127 -3.60 5.02 16.30
C ASP A 127 -4.04 3.85 15.41
N ALA A 128 -3.87 3.96 14.10
CA ALA A 128 -4.12 2.85 13.18
C ALA A 128 -3.13 1.69 13.40
N LEU A 129 -1.84 1.99 13.63
CA LEU A 129 -0.84 0.97 13.99
C LEU A 129 -1.19 0.26 15.31
N THR A 130 -1.79 0.96 16.26
CA THR A 130 -2.26 0.36 17.52
C THR A 130 -3.36 -0.68 17.28
N GLU A 131 -4.32 -0.39 16.38
CA GLU A 131 -5.34 -1.38 15.99
C GLU A 131 -4.71 -2.56 15.27
N LEU A 132 -3.78 -2.31 14.35
CA LEU A 132 -3.11 -3.37 13.60
C LEU A 132 -2.31 -4.29 14.52
N LYS A 133 -1.58 -3.72 15.49
CA LYS A 133 -0.91 -4.48 16.53
C LYS A 133 -1.91 -5.36 17.28
N GLY A 134 -3.03 -4.78 17.70
CA GLY A 134 -4.10 -5.51 18.37
C GLY A 134 -4.69 -6.63 17.51
N ALA A 135 -4.70 -6.51 16.18
CA ALA A 135 -5.12 -7.57 15.28
C ALA A 135 -4.20 -8.79 15.38
N TYR A 136 -2.88 -8.56 15.41
CA TYR A 136 -1.91 -9.64 15.55
C TYR A 136 -1.89 -10.26 16.96
N GLU A 137 -2.14 -9.47 18.01
CA GLU A 137 -2.39 -10.03 19.35
C GLU A 137 -3.66 -10.90 19.36
N ALA A 138 -4.72 -10.49 18.64
CA ALA A 138 -5.93 -11.28 18.50
C ALA A 138 -5.70 -12.57 17.68
N TYR A 139 -4.87 -12.53 16.63
CA TYR A 139 -4.44 -13.73 15.92
C TYR A 139 -3.70 -14.70 16.83
N ALA A 140 -2.71 -14.23 17.60
CA ALA A 140 -1.95 -15.10 18.51
C ALA A 140 -2.88 -15.82 19.51
N LYS A 141 -3.86 -15.09 20.06
CA LYS A 141 -4.87 -15.67 20.95
C LYS A 141 -5.76 -16.69 20.23
N ALA A 142 -6.34 -16.32 19.10
CA ALA A 142 -7.26 -17.18 18.34
C ALA A 142 -6.58 -18.47 17.87
N LEU A 143 -5.32 -18.36 17.43
CA LEU A 143 -4.53 -19.49 17.01
C LEU A 143 -4.26 -20.47 18.13
N ASP A 144 -4.27 -20.04 19.40
CA ASP A 144 -4.07 -20.94 20.53
C ASP A 144 -5.32 -21.74 20.93
N GLU A 145 -6.49 -21.36 20.45
CA GLU A 145 -7.76 -22.04 20.72
C GLU A 145 -7.90 -23.37 19.94
N GLU A 146 -8.82 -24.25 20.38
CA GLU A 146 -9.08 -25.53 19.68
C GLU A 146 -9.80 -25.32 18.35
N GLU A 147 -10.70 -24.33 18.30
CA GLU A 147 -11.40 -23.87 17.11
C GLU A 147 -10.89 -22.45 16.79
N ILE A 148 -10.26 -22.28 15.63
CA ILE A 148 -9.63 -21.02 15.25
C ILE A 148 -10.71 -20.04 14.77
N ASP A 149 -10.93 -18.97 15.53
CA ASP A 149 -11.79 -17.84 15.15
C ASP A 149 -10.98 -16.54 15.01
N ALA A 150 -10.73 -16.14 13.77
CA ALA A 150 -9.97 -14.93 13.45
C ALA A 150 -10.81 -13.64 13.42
N ALA A 151 -12.12 -13.70 13.70
CA ALA A 151 -13.02 -12.55 13.51
C ALA A 151 -12.58 -11.29 14.26
N ALA A 152 -12.08 -11.44 15.50
CA ALA A 152 -11.59 -10.31 16.29
C ALA A 152 -10.33 -9.66 15.69
N ALA A 153 -9.46 -10.45 15.05
CA ALA A 153 -8.30 -9.94 14.34
C ALA A 153 -8.70 -9.21 13.05
N GLU A 154 -9.62 -9.78 12.28
CA GLU A 154 -10.16 -9.20 11.06
C GLU A 154 -10.88 -7.86 11.32
N GLU A 155 -11.66 -7.77 12.40
CA GLU A 155 -12.30 -6.53 12.83
C GLU A 155 -11.27 -5.42 13.08
N LYS A 156 -10.12 -5.76 13.68
CA LYS A 156 -9.04 -4.80 13.96
C LYS A 156 -8.25 -4.40 12.71
N ILE A 157 -8.08 -5.29 11.75
CA ILE A 157 -7.53 -4.93 10.43
C ILE A 157 -8.49 -3.95 9.72
N ASN A 158 -9.80 -4.18 9.81
CA ASN A 158 -10.79 -3.26 9.26
C ASN A 158 -10.74 -1.90 9.98
N ALA A 159 -10.68 -1.88 11.31
CA ALA A 159 -10.53 -0.65 12.09
C ALA A 159 -9.25 0.12 11.74
N THR A 160 -8.16 -0.58 11.42
CA THR A 160 -6.93 0.03 10.89
C THR A 160 -7.20 0.77 9.57
N ASN A 161 -7.86 0.11 8.61
CA ASN A 161 -8.23 0.74 7.34
C ASN A 161 -9.19 1.92 7.52
N GLU A 162 -10.17 1.81 8.41
CA GLU A 162 -11.13 2.88 8.70
C GLU A 162 -10.42 4.12 9.25
N LYS A 163 -9.42 3.95 10.13
CA LYS A 163 -8.60 5.06 10.64
C LYS A 163 -7.72 5.69 9.56
N LEU A 164 -7.21 4.91 8.62
CA LEU A 164 -6.36 5.43 7.53
C LEU A 164 -7.14 6.05 6.37
N THR A 165 -8.40 5.65 6.16
CA THR A 165 -9.20 6.10 5.02
C THR A 165 -9.32 7.62 4.91
N PRO A 166 -9.67 8.36 5.98
CA PRO A 166 -9.74 9.82 5.92
C PRO A 166 -8.40 10.46 5.53
N LEU A 167 -7.27 9.96 6.02
CA LEU A 167 -5.95 10.49 5.69
C LEU A 167 -5.67 10.42 4.18
N PHE A 168 -6.05 9.30 3.56
CA PHE A 168 -5.86 9.08 2.13
C PHE A 168 -6.84 9.91 1.30
N GLU A 169 -8.13 9.90 1.65
CA GLU A 169 -9.15 10.64 0.90
C GLU A 169 -8.96 12.15 0.97
N ASP A 170 -8.59 12.69 2.14
CA ASP A 170 -8.27 14.12 2.32
C ASP A 170 -7.04 14.54 1.50
N ALA A 171 -6.09 13.61 1.31
CA ALA A 171 -4.95 13.81 0.43
C ALA A 171 -5.28 13.50 -1.05
N GLY A 172 -6.54 13.30 -1.43
CA GLY A 172 -6.95 13.01 -2.81
C GLY A 172 -6.47 11.66 -3.34
N LEU A 173 -6.15 10.72 -2.46
CA LEU A 173 -5.84 9.32 -2.77
C LEU A 173 -7.08 8.45 -2.62
N HIS A 174 -7.04 7.25 -3.19
CA HIS A 174 -8.06 6.23 -2.91
C HIS A 174 -7.88 5.67 -1.50
N ALA A 175 -9.00 5.31 -0.86
CA ALA A 175 -9.00 4.60 0.41
C ALA A 175 -8.09 3.35 0.34
N PRO A 176 -7.26 3.11 1.38
CA PRO A 176 -6.39 1.94 1.41
C PRO A 176 -7.19 0.66 1.64
N ASN A 177 -6.57 -0.48 1.36
CA ASN A 177 -7.13 -1.79 1.68
C ASN A 177 -6.02 -2.71 2.20
N LEU A 178 -5.69 -2.54 3.49
CA LEU A 178 -4.62 -3.28 4.14
C LEU A 178 -4.84 -4.79 4.08
N ALA A 179 -6.05 -5.27 4.37
CA ALA A 179 -6.40 -6.68 4.26
C ALA A 179 -6.03 -7.27 2.90
N LYS A 180 -6.28 -6.55 1.80
CA LYS A 180 -5.87 -6.99 0.46
C LYS A 180 -4.35 -6.93 0.25
N GLU A 181 -3.68 -5.93 0.81
CA GLU A 181 -2.23 -5.76 0.63
C GLU A 181 -1.38 -6.77 1.41
N ILE A 182 -1.89 -7.32 2.52
CA ILE A 182 -1.14 -8.22 3.40
C ILE A 182 -1.46 -9.71 3.18
N ASN A 183 -2.54 -10.00 2.47
CA ASN A 183 -2.94 -11.35 2.03
C ASN A 183 -2.33 -11.70 0.68
#